data_AF-A0A7I7RA50-F1
#
_entry.id   AF-A0A7I7RA50-F1
#
_cell.length_a   1.000
_cell.length_b   1.000
_cell.length_c   1.000
_cell.angle_alpha   90.00
_cell.angle_beta   90.00
_cell.angle_gamma   90.00
#
_symmetry.space_group_name_H-M   'P 1'
#
loop_
_entity.id
_entity.type
_entity.pdbx_description
1 polymer ?
#
loop_
_entity_poly.entity_id
_entity_poly.type
_entity_poly.pdbx_seq_one_letter_code
_entity_poly.pdbx_strand_id
1 'polypeptide(L)'
;MDDEEFFDVLYQGWSTTTGAENMFWSIVEHQDLDTDRRFSVDAIDQDKRAIRVAEGLTEDDAAFVTAIHGCFADLHRRLHVALDAAECFNVDRDERECRIAELELEVQELKEAR
;
A
#
# COMPACT_ATOMS: atom_id res chain seq x y z
N MET A 1 1.14 3.18 -17.27
CA MET A 1 1.35 3.08 -15.83
C MET A 1 0.89 4.35 -15.17
N ASP A 2 -0.40 4.35 -14.87
CA ASP A 2 -0.98 5.16 -13.81
C ASP A 2 -0.52 4.61 -12.45
N ASP A 3 -0.93 5.30 -11.37
CA ASP A 3 -0.54 4.90 -10.02
C ASP A 3 -1.09 3.52 -9.65
N GLU A 4 -2.32 3.17 -10.07
CA GLU A 4 -2.93 1.85 -9.82
C GLU A 4 -2.10 0.71 -10.43
N GLU A 5 -1.79 0.80 -11.71
CA GLU A 5 -1.00 -0.20 -12.43
C GLU A 5 0.39 -0.35 -11.79
N PHE A 6 1.00 0.75 -11.34
CA PHE A 6 2.28 0.71 -10.63
C PHE A 6 2.21 -0.08 -9.32
N PHE A 7 1.25 0.25 -8.48
CA PHE A 7 1.13 -0.35 -7.16
C PHE A 7 0.63 -1.81 -7.23
N ASP A 8 -0.12 -2.17 -8.27
CA ASP A 8 -0.47 -3.55 -8.55
C ASP A 8 0.74 -4.39 -8.97
N VAL A 9 1.63 -3.87 -9.82
CA VAL A 9 2.89 -4.55 -10.16
C VAL A 9 3.75 -4.75 -8.90
N LEU A 10 3.84 -3.74 -8.02
CA LEU A 10 4.56 -3.87 -6.76
C LEU A 10 3.92 -4.93 -5.84
N TYR A 11 2.60 -4.94 -5.71
CA TYR A 11 1.87 -5.94 -4.92
C TYR A 11 2.05 -7.35 -5.48
N GLN A 12 2.00 -7.51 -6.80
CA GLN A 12 2.30 -8.79 -7.44
C GLN A 12 3.72 -9.25 -7.10
N GLY A 13 4.72 -8.37 -7.22
CA GLY A 13 6.09 -8.68 -6.82
C GLY A 13 6.19 -9.12 -5.36
N TRP A 14 5.61 -8.33 -4.44
CA TRP A 14 5.56 -8.67 -3.01
C TRP A 14 4.86 -10.00 -2.73
N SER A 15 3.73 -10.29 -3.38
CA SER A 15 2.94 -11.52 -3.16
C SER A 15 3.69 -12.81 -3.52
N THR A 16 4.74 -12.69 -4.35
CA THR A 16 5.62 -13.82 -4.72
C THR A 16 6.82 -13.99 -3.79
N THR A 17 7.01 -13.07 -2.83
CA THR A 17 8.09 -13.18 -1.84
C THR A 17 7.82 -14.32 -0.85
N THR A 18 8.89 -14.87 -0.28
CA THR A 18 8.82 -16.00 0.65
C THR A 18 7.83 -15.71 1.78
N GLY A 19 6.79 -16.53 1.90
CA GLY A 19 5.87 -16.45 3.03
C GLY A 19 4.85 -15.32 2.99
N ALA A 20 4.76 -14.53 1.90
CA ALA A 20 3.79 -13.44 1.77
C ALA A 20 2.32 -13.89 1.91
N GLU A 21 2.01 -15.13 1.53
CA GLU A 21 0.65 -15.67 1.60
C GLU A 21 0.25 -16.10 3.03
N ASN A 22 1.18 -16.68 3.80
CA ASN A 22 0.81 -17.47 4.99
C ASN A 22 1.87 -17.53 6.11
N MET A 23 2.93 -16.73 6.04
CA MET A 23 3.97 -16.67 7.08
C MET A 23 4.16 -15.23 7.56
N PHE A 24 4.78 -15.08 8.73
CA PHE A 24 5.24 -13.77 9.20
C PHE A 24 6.76 -13.73 9.18
N TRP A 25 7.34 -12.58 8.87
CA TRP A 25 8.79 -12.39 8.92
C TRP A 25 9.21 -12.00 10.34
N SER A 26 10.30 -12.59 10.82
CA SER A 26 10.88 -12.33 12.13
C SER A 26 12.37 -12.10 12.02
N ILE A 27 12.87 -11.18 12.83
CA ILE A 27 14.29 -10.91 12.98
C ILE A 27 14.91 -12.00 13.86
N VAL A 28 16.08 -12.49 13.47
CA VAL A 28 16.89 -13.44 14.23
C VAL A 28 18.31 -12.87 14.36
N GLU A 29 18.82 -12.84 15.58
CA GLU A 29 20.18 -12.39 15.90
C GLU A 29 21.11 -13.60 16.08
N HIS A 30 22.26 -13.58 15.41
CA HIS A 30 23.29 -14.62 15.50
C HIS A 30 24.42 -14.16 16.44
N GLN A 31 24.37 -14.64 17.70
CA GLN A 31 25.33 -14.21 18.74
C GLN A 31 26.77 -14.68 18.51
N ASP A 32 26.97 -15.67 17.66
CA ASP A 32 28.26 -16.21 17.25
C ASP A 32 29.01 -15.33 16.26
N LEU A 33 28.32 -14.33 15.67
CA LEU A 33 28.90 -13.38 14.73
C LEU A 33 29.31 -12.08 15.43
N ASP A 34 30.61 -11.80 15.44
CA ASP A 34 31.18 -10.54 15.94
C ASP A 34 31.18 -9.45 14.86
N THR A 35 29.97 -9.07 14.41
CA THR A 35 29.73 -8.01 13.42
C THR A 35 28.37 -7.37 13.68
N ASP A 36 28.24 -6.10 13.29
CA ASP A 36 26.97 -5.37 13.17
C ASP A 36 26.00 -6.02 12.16
N ARG A 37 26.50 -6.85 11.25
CA ARG A 37 25.72 -7.59 10.23
C ARG A 37 25.29 -8.98 10.67
N ARG A 38 24.99 -9.15 11.95
CA ARG A 38 24.64 -10.46 12.55
C ARG A 38 23.16 -10.78 12.55
N PHE A 39 22.34 -9.99 11.87
CA PHE A 39 20.89 -10.19 11.83
C PHE A 39 20.48 -10.87 10.53
N SER A 40 19.45 -11.70 10.65
CA SER A 40 18.75 -12.33 9.52
C SER A 40 17.25 -12.15 9.67
N VAL A 41 16.54 -12.33 8.56
CA VAL A 41 15.08 -12.38 8.55
C VAL A 41 14.65 -13.79 8.14
N ASP A 42 13.80 -14.38 8.96
CA ASP A 42 13.22 -15.70 8.72
C ASP A 42 11.69 -15.58 8.58
N ALA A 43 11.12 -16.26 7.58
CA ALA A 43 9.69 -16.42 7.43
C ALA A 43 9.22 -17.63 8.26
N ILE A 44 8.26 -17.43 9.16
CA ILE A 44 7.79 -18.42 10.12
C ILE A 44 6.31 -18.77 9.86
N ASP A 45 6.02 -20.06 9.69
CA ASP A 45 4.65 -20.56 9.54
C ASP A 45 3.96 -20.88 10.88
N GLN A 46 2.71 -21.33 10.79
CA GLN A 46 1.89 -21.72 11.95
C GLN A 46 2.48 -22.91 12.73
N ASP A 47 3.26 -23.77 12.07
CA ASP A 47 3.94 -24.93 12.65
C ASP A 47 5.33 -24.58 13.21
N LYS A 48 5.68 -23.28 13.24
CA LYS A 48 6.98 -22.74 13.66
C LYS A 48 8.15 -23.22 12.80
N ARG A 49 7.91 -23.59 11.54
CA ARG A 49 8.96 -23.84 10.58
C ARG A 49 9.47 -22.51 10.05
N ALA A 50 10.78 -22.34 10.06
CA ALA A 50 11.45 -21.13 9.62
C ALA A 50 12.12 -21.35 8.26
N ILE A 51 11.96 -20.38 7.36
CA ILE A 51 12.67 -20.31 6.08
C ILE A 51 13.48 -19.01 6.07
N ARG A 52 14.80 -19.12 5.90
CA ARG A 52 15.69 -17.96 5.79
C ARG A 52 15.34 -17.13 4.55
N VAL A 53 15.04 -15.85 4.75
CA VAL A 53 14.71 -14.89 3.68
C VAL A 53 15.94 -14.05 3.32
N ALA A 54 16.66 -13.55 4.32
CA ALA A 54 17.83 -12.72 4.14
C ALA A 54 18.78 -12.85 5.34
N GLU A 55 20.07 -12.62 5.12
CA GLU A 55 21.11 -12.68 6.15
C GLU A 55 22.18 -11.60 5.91
N GLY A 56 23.04 -11.38 6.91
CA GLY A 56 24.09 -10.37 6.81
C GLY A 56 23.57 -8.95 6.93
N LEU A 57 22.45 -8.76 7.62
CA LEU A 57 21.79 -7.47 7.80
C LEU A 57 22.22 -6.81 9.11
N THR A 58 22.18 -5.48 9.11
CA THR A 58 22.15 -4.70 10.35
C THR A 58 20.80 -4.88 11.04
N GLU A 59 20.72 -4.54 12.33
CA GLU A 59 19.45 -4.55 13.07
C GLU A 59 18.40 -3.66 12.40
N ASP A 60 18.81 -2.44 12.01
CA ASP A 60 17.93 -1.45 11.37
C ASP A 60 17.40 -1.94 10.02
N ASP A 61 18.26 -2.55 9.19
CA ASP A 61 17.84 -3.09 7.89
C ASP A 61 16.86 -4.26 8.07
N ALA A 62 17.14 -5.17 9.01
CA ALA A 62 16.27 -6.30 9.30
C ALA A 62 14.90 -5.85 9.85
N ALA A 63 14.91 -4.83 10.71
CA ALA A 63 13.69 -4.23 11.25
C ALA A 63 12.85 -3.56 10.16
N PHE A 64 13.47 -2.76 9.30
CA PHE A 64 12.79 -2.09 8.20
C PHE A 64 12.12 -3.10 7.24
N VAL A 65 12.89 -4.09 6.76
CA VAL A 65 12.38 -5.08 5.81
C VAL A 65 11.24 -5.91 6.40
N THR A 66 11.37 -6.33 7.67
CA THR A 66 10.33 -7.08 8.38
C THR A 66 9.06 -6.24 8.56
N ALA A 67 9.19 -4.98 8.95
CA ALA A 67 8.06 -4.07 9.14
C ALA A 67 7.31 -3.80 7.82
N ILE A 68 8.04 -3.57 6.72
CA ILE A 68 7.46 -3.38 5.40
C ILE A 68 6.70 -4.64 4.97
N HIS A 69 7.30 -5.83 5.11
CA HIS A 69 6.62 -7.07 4.74
C HIS A 69 5.29 -7.25 5.50
N GLY A 70 5.27 -6.96 6.80
CA GLY A 70 4.08 -7.10 7.62
C GLY A 70 2.95 -6.11 7.32
N CYS A 71 3.23 -4.96 6.71
CA CYS A 71 2.21 -3.93 6.44
C CYS A 71 1.89 -3.73 4.95
N PHE A 72 2.64 -4.34 4.04
CA PHE A 72 2.56 -4.05 2.60
C PHE A 72 1.17 -4.26 2.01
N ALA A 73 0.52 -5.38 2.35
CA ALA A 73 -0.83 -5.68 1.87
C ALA A 73 -1.87 -4.66 2.34
N ASP A 74 -1.77 -4.22 3.61
CA ASP A 74 -2.68 -3.20 4.13
C ASP A 74 -2.41 -1.82 3.51
N LEU A 75 -1.14 -1.51 3.22
CA LEU A 75 -0.75 -0.29 2.52
C LEU A 75 -1.34 -0.25 1.10
N HIS A 76 -1.24 -1.35 0.35
CA HIS A 76 -1.84 -1.48 -0.98
C HIS A 76 -3.36 -1.32 -0.94
N ARG A 77 -4.03 -1.98 0.02
CA ARG A 77 -5.48 -1.83 0.23
C ARG A 77 -5.89 -0.38 0.55
N ARG A 78 -5.13 0.31 1.42
CA ARG A 78 -5.42 1.70 1.80
C ARG A 78 -5.25 2.67 0.64
N LEU A 79 -4.29 2.40 -0.24
CA LEU A 79 -4.09 3.19 -1.44
C LEU A 79 -5.31 3.09 -2.36
N HIS A 80 -5.76 1.89 -2.69
CA HIS A 80 -6.95 1.69 -3.54
C HIS A 80 -8.18 2.40 -2.98
N VAL A 81 -8.42 2.31 -1.67
CA VAL A 81 -9.51 3.06 -1.01
C VAL A 81 -9.35 4.58 -1.18
N ALA A 82 -8.12 5.10 -1.14
CA ALA A 82 -7.87 6.53 -1.31
C ALA A 82 -8.08 6.98 -2.76
N LEU A 83 -7.72 6.15 -3.74
CA LEU A 83 -7.92 6.42 -5.17
C LEU A 83 -9.41 6.41 -5.52
N ASP A 84 -10.14 5.38 -5.09
CA ASP A 84 -11.60 5.31 -5.24
C ASP A 84 -12.30 6.54 -4.65
N ALA A 85 -11.88 6.96 -3.45
CA ALA A 85 -12.45 8.13 -2.78
C ALA A 85 -12.16 9.43 -3.54
N ALA A 86 -10.97 9.56 -4.13
CA ALA A 86 -10.59 10.72 -4.92
C ALA A 86 -11.39 10.80 -6.22
N GLU A 87 -11.62 9.66 -6.90
CA GLU A 87 -12.46 9.60 -8.09
C GLU A 87 -13.90 9.96 -7.76
N CYS A 88 -14.47 9.39 -6.69
CA CYS A 88 -15.82 9.71 -6.24
C CYS A 88 -16.00 11.20 -5.94
N PHE A 89 -15.00 11.83 -5.30
CA PHE A 89 -15.03 13.26 -5.04
C PHE A 89 -15.00 14.10 -6.32
N ASN A 90 -14.22 13.69 -7.32
CA ASN A 90 -14.19 14.37 -8.61
C ASN A 90 -15.55 14.27 -9.32
N VAL A 91 -16.18 13.09 -9.33
CA VAL A 91 -17.52 12.90 -9.92
C VAL A 91 -18.57 13.77 -9.23
N ASP A 92 -18.62 13.80 -7.90
CA ASP A 92 -19.56 14.64 -7.14
C ASP A 92 -19.33 16.15 -7.38
N ARG A 93 -18.07 16.57 -7.56
CA ARG A 93 -17.76 17.95 -7.96
C ARG A 93 -18.32 18.25 -9.34
N ASP A 94 -18.06 17.38 -10.32
CA ASP A 94 -18.46 17.60 -11.71
C ASP A 94 -20.01 17.64 -11.83
N GLU A 95 -20.73 16.79 -11.09
CA GLU A 95 -22.20 16.82 -11.00
C GLU A 95 -22.72 18.15 -10.43
N ARG A 96 -22.09 18.66 -9.37
CA ARG A 96 -22.46 19.94 -8.78
C ARG A 96 -22.18 21.11 -9.71
N GLU A 97 -21.06 21.09 -10.42
CA GLU A 97 -20.70 22.11 -11.41
C GLU A 97 -21.73 22.14 -12.56
N CYS A 98 -22.13 20.98 -13.09
CA CYS A 98 -23.22 20.88 -14.06
C CYS A 98 -24.52 21.47 -13.52
N ARG A 99 -24.90 21.10 -12.29
CA ARG A 99 -26.15 21.59 -11.69
C ARG A 99 -26.14 23.09 -11.45
N ILE A 100 -25.01 23.66 -11.06
CA ILE A 100 -24.84 25.11 -10.91
C ILE A 100 -25.01 25.80 -12.25
N ALA A 101 -24.36 25.29 -13.30
CA ALA A 101 -24.47 25.87 -14.64
C ALA A 101 -25.93 25.86 -15.17
N GLU A 102 -26.66 24.76 -14.96
CA GLU A 102 -28.10 24.68 -15.30
C GLU A 102 -28.93 25.75 -14.56
N LEU A 103 -28.70 25.91 -13.25
CA LEU A 103 -29.41 26.90 -12.43
C LEU A 103 -29.06 28.34 -12.84
N GLU A 104 -27.81 28.60 -13.21
CA GLU A 104 -27.39 29.91 -13.69
C GLU A 104 -28.09 30.29 -15.00
N LEU A 105 -28.23 29.34 -15.93
CA LEU A 105 -28.99 29.51 -17.16
C LEU A 105 -30.47 29.78 -16.89
N GLU A 106 -31.11 28.97 -16.04
CA GLU A 106 -32.52 29.16 -15.66
C GLU A 106 -32.75 30.54 -15.01
N VAL A 107 -31.86 30.97 -14.12
CA VAL A 107 -31.92 32.30 -13.51
C VAL A 107 -31.74 33.42 -14.54
N GLN A 108 -30.86 33.23 -15.51
CA GLN A 108 -30.66 34.21 -16.57
C GLN A 108 -31.90 34.33 -17.47
N GLU A 109 -32.48 33.21 -17.91
CA GLU A 109 -33.72 33.19 -18.69
C GLU A 109 -34.88 33.86 -17.94
N LEU A 110 -35.04 33.58 -16.64
CA LEU A 110 -36.06 34.22 -15.81
C LEU A 110 -35.85 35.73 -15.65
N LYS A 111 -34.59 36.19 -15.65
CA LYS A 111 -34.28 37.63 -15.62
C LYS A 111 -34.57 38.30 -16.96
N GLU A 112 -34.32 37.64 -18.07
CA GLU A 112 -34.60 38.15 -19.42
C GLU A 112 -36.11 38.14 -19.76
N ALA A 113 -36.89 37.24 -19.15
CA ALA A 113 -38.33 37.14 -19.34
C ALA A 113 -39.17 38.18 -18.56
N ARG A 114 -38.54 39.05 -17.76
CA ARG A 114 -39.20 40.04 -16.88
C ARG A 114 -38.93 41.47 -17.34
#